data_AF-A0A2S6UNT8-F1
#
_entry.id   AF-A0A2S6UNT8-F1
#
_cell.length_a   1.000
_cell.length_b   1.000
_cell.length_c   1.000
_cell.angle_alpha   90.00
_cell.angle_beta   90.00
_cell.angle_gamma   90.00
#
_symmetry.space_group_name_H-M   'P 1'
#
loop_
_entity.id
_entity.type
_entity.pdbx_description
1 polymer ?
#
loop_
_entity_poly.entity_id
_entity_poly.type
_entity_poly.pdbx_seq_one_letter_code
_entity_poly.pdbx_strand_id
1 'polypeptide(L)'
;MKNFTYSDNNLSEKTLLKYILKDNKSKSKKNIEKYFNLNANSKKKLISILNHLIKENMITKVKRNFYGSIIPLNKKIVFMVTKIYKNKIFSLPLKYKGKFKDLELFLNDSNYYLIESLQVGQKFYGTVDFDPTSKYSITFIKNIDTQNSELIIGVLNFRNKKFYIQRNELLNKSIEIIPDNVHKIESGQLVKVKLIKQRKVWKAKVFEIIGTIDSLKSLNKYIEQKYDLPLTFSTQVEIEAQNLSKIKINDKNREDYREIDFITVDPDDAMDHDDAIWASKDTKSSNKNGWIIKIAIADVSFYVKENSLIDREALKRCFSLYFPNKVIPMLPFNLSNNLCSLKSGKDRPALVLHIIIDSNGKITSYKFRRAVINVSANLTYKVFNNLIRENYESKKYNHLKQTVSDLLGSYNSLKHMKKTRSPLEIYSQEPKFIIKDDKLNNIIQSENLESHNLVEEFMITANSCAANYLINSKIKTLFRVHEKPTTTKMKQFKKILKNLNIEFHNEEETSTNFFNQI
;
A
#
# COMPACT_ATOMS: atom_id res chain seq x y z
N MET A 1 -31.05 63.84 9.35
CA MET A 1 -30.78 62.82 8.31
C MET A 1 -29.37 62.98 7.78
N LYS A 2 -28.44 62.07 8.12
CA LYS A 2 -27.28 61.69 7.33
C LYS A 2 -26.71 60.41 7.93
N ASN A 3 -27.07 59.29 7.33
CA ASN A 3 -26.58 57.95 7.66
C ASN A 3 -25.11 57.85 7.23
N PHE A 4 -24.21 57.62 8.20
CA PHE A 4 -22.86 57.15 7.92
C PHE A 4 -22.89 55.62 7.80
N THR A 5 -22.93 55.11 6.57
CA THR A 5 -22.60 53.70 6.28
C THR A 5 -21.17 53.64 5.74
N TYR A 6 -20.19 53.45 6.63
CA TYR A 6 -18.86 52.99 6.21
C TYR A 6 -18.96 51.50 5.83
N SER A 7 -18.90 51.20 4.54
CA SER A 7 -18.90 49.83 4.03
C SER A 7 -17.48 49.23 4.05
N ASP A 8 -17.31 48.07 4.67
CA ASP A 8 -16.12 47.19 4.66
C ASP A 8 -15.72 46.70 3.25
N ASN A 9 -15.23 47.59 2.38
CA ASN A 9 -14.89 47.29 0.98
C ASN A 9 -13.38 47.33 0.67
N ASN A 10 -12.51 47.21 1.68
CA ASN A 10 -11.06 47.12 1.44
C ASN A 10 -10.66 45.76 0.81
N LEU A 11 -9.82 45.80 -0.23
CA LEU A 11 -9.32 44.61 -0.92
C LEU A 11 -8.33 43.83 -0.04
N SER A 12 -8.78 42.66 0.42
CA SER A 12 -7.99 41.66 1.16
C SER A 12 -8.35 40.26 0.69
N GLU A 13 -7.55 39.25 1.05
CA GLU A 13 -7.87 37.86 0.73
C GLU A 13 -9.23 37.44 1.32
N LYS A 14 -9.48 37.81 2.58
CA LYS A 14 -10.71 37.47 3.32
C LYS A 14 -11.95 38.08 2.66
N THR A 15 -11.90 39.36 2.31
CA THR A 15 -13.03 40.06 1.66
C THR A 15 -13.26 39.55 0.25
N LEU A 16 -12.19 39.24 -0.50
CA LEU A 16 -12.28 38.68 -1.84
C LEU A 16 -12.87 37.27 -1.84
N LEU A 17 -12.45 36.40 -0.93
CA LEU A 17 -13.02 35.06 -0.76
C LEU A 17 -14.51 35.12 -0.45
N LYS A 18 -14.89 35.95 0.52
CA LYS A 18 -16.30 36.15 0.90
C LYS A 18 -17.16 36.57 -0.30
N TYR A 19 -16.64 37.46 -1.16
CA TYR A 19 -17.35 37.90 -2.36
C TYR A 19 -17.44 36.82 -3.45
N ILE A 20 -16.35 36.12 -3.73
CA ILE A 20 -16.31 35.08 -4.77
C ILE A 20 -17.23 33.90 -4.42
N LEU A 21 -17.32 33.54 -3.14
CA LEU A 21 -18.03 32.34 -2.68
C LEU A 21 -19.51 32.58 -2.31
N LYS A 22 -19.97 33.84 -2.17
CA LYS A 22 -21.27 34.23 -1.59
C LYS A 22 -22.50 33.48 -2.12
N ASP A 23 -22.53 33.11 -3.40
CA ASP A 23 -23.73 32.57 -4.06
C ASP A 23 -23.47 31.30 -4.92
N ASN A 24 -22.31 30.66 -4.79
CA ASN A 24 -21.87 29.57 -5.68
C ASN A 24 -21.88 29.90 -7.18
N LYS A 25 -21.91 31.18 -7.54
CA LYS A 25 -21.83 31.67 -8.93
C LYS A 25 -20.44 32.24 -9.17
N SER A 26 -19.80 31.81 -10.26
CA SER A 26 -18.51 32.35 -10.65
C SER A 26 -18.58 33.87 -10.86
N LYS A 27 -17.61 34.62 -10.33
CA LYS A 27 -17.50 36.06 -10.49
C LYS A 27 -16.46 36.38 -11.57
N SER A 28 -16.78 37.32 -12.47
CA SER A 28 -15.83 37.78 -13.47
C SER A 28 -14.79 38.73 -12.85
N LYS A 29 -13.58 38.80 -13.40
CA LYS A 29 -12.55 39.77 -12.99
C LYS A 29 -13.11 41.20 -12.98
N LYS A 30 -13.88 41.57 -14.02
CA LYS A 30 -14.51 42.90 -14.12
C LYS A 30 -15.51 43.17 -12.97
N ASN A 31 -16.30 42.17 -12.59
CA ASN A 31 -17.26 42.33 -11.49
C ASN A 31 -16.54 42.46 -10.14
N ILE A 32 -15.45 41.73 -9.94
CA ILE A 32 -14.59 41.87 -8.75
C ILE A 32 -13.98 43.27 -8.70
N GLU A 33 -13.40 43.75 -9.81
CA GLU A 33 -12.83 45.10 -9.90
C GLU A 33 -13.85 46.19 -9.60
N LYS A 34 -15.08 46.04 -10.10
CA LYS A 34 -16.19 46.96 -9.85
C LYS A 34 -16.67 46.91 -8.40
N TYR A 35 -16.76 45.72 -7.81
CA TYR A 35 -17.23 45.57 -6.43
C TYR A 35 -16.30 46.23 -5.40
N PHE A 36 -14.98 46.15 -5.63
CA PHE A 36 -13.97 46.73 -4.73
C PHE A 36 -13.49 48.13 -5.16
N ASN A 37 -14.07 48.75 -6.19
CA ASN A 37 -13.68 50.07 -6.70
C ASN A 37 -12.16 50.23 -6.94
N LEU A 38 -11.54 49.28 -7.66
CA LEU A 38 -10.08 49.19 -7.76
C LEU A 38 -9.46 50.18 -8.76
N ASN A 39 -8.46 50.96 -8.30
CA ASN A 39 -7.55 51.76 -9.13
C ASN A 39 -6.45 50.91 -9.81
N ALA A 40 -5.62 51.52 -10.67
CA ALA A 40 -4.59 50.82 -11.45
C ALA A 40 -3.59 50.01 -10.59
N ASN A 41 -3.13 50.55 -9.46
CA ASN A 41 -2.23 49.85 -8.54
C ASN A 41 -2.94 48.68 -7.82
N SER A 42 -4.18 48.88 -7.38
CA SER A 42 -4.97 47.85 -6.71
C SER A 42 -5.38 46.70 -7.66
N LYS A 43 -5.45 46.93 -8.97
CA LYS A 43 -5.67 45.87 -9.97
C LYS A 43 -4.49 44.90 -10.05
N LYS A 44 -3.24 45.37 -9.92
CA LYS A 44 -2.06 44.49 -9.84
C LYS A 44 -2.10 43.63 -8.57
N LYS A 45 -2.44 44.25 -7.43
CA LYS A 45 -2.63 43.55 -6.15
C LYS A 45 -3.71 42.47 -6.23
N LEU A 46 -4.84 42.73 -6.88
CA LEU A 46 -5.90 41.74 -7.10
C LEU A 46 -5.39 40.49 -7.84
N ILE A 47 -4.59 40.66 -8.90
CA ILE A 47 -4.05 39.53 -9.67
C ILE A 47 -3.15 38.66 -8.80
N SER A 48 -2.29 39.28 -7.99
CA SER A 48 -1.43 38.57 -7.05
C SER A 48 -2.24 37.73 -6.06
N ILE A 49 -3.27 38.34 -5.43
CA ILE A 49 -4.16 37.63 -4.49
C ILE A 49 -4.90 36.48 -5.19
N LEU A 50 -5.47 36.71 -6.38
CA LEU A 50 -6.18 35.65 -7.11
C LEU A 50 -5.26 34.47 -7.44
N ASN A 51 -4.04 34.74 -7.88
CA ASN A 51 -3.06 33.68 -8.16
C ASN A 51 -2.66 32.93 -6.89
N HIS A 52 -2.49 33.64 -5.76
CA HIS A 52 -2.23 33.03 -4.47
C HIS A 52 -3.40 32.13 -4.02
N LEU A 53 -4.64 32.62 -4.07
CA LEU A 53 -5.83 31.85 -3.70
C LEU A 53 -6.06 30.61 -4.59
N ILE A 54 -5.67 30.67 -5.88
CA ILE A 54 -5.70 29.52 -6.78
C ILE A 54 -4.60 28.52 -6.40
N LYS A 55 -3.37 29.00 -6.18
CA LYS A 55 -2.24 28.16 -5.76
C LYS A 55 -2.54 27.43 -4.45
N GLU A 56 -3.23 28.10 -3.52
CA GLU A 56 -3.65 27.56 -2.24
C GLU A 56 -4.93 26.70 -2.29
N ASN A 57 -5.48 26.44 -3.48
CA ASN A 57 -6.73 25.68 -3.68
C ASN A 57 -7.90 26.24 -2.86
N MET A 58 -7.99 27.56 -2.68
CA MET A 58 -9.15 28.20 -2.07
C MET A 58 -10.24 28.51 -3.09
N ILE A 59 -9.86 28.84 -4.32
CA ILE A 59 -10.75 29.08 -5.47
C ILE A 59 -10.19 28.44 -6.73
N THR A 60 -11.00 28.34 -7.79
CA THR A 60 -10.55 27.92 -9.12
C THR A 60 -10.94 28.91 -10.21
N LYS A 61 -10.25 28.82 -11.34
CA LYS A 61 -10.59 29.53 -12.56
C LYS A 61 -11.53 28.68 -13.40
N VAL A 62 -12.83 28.98 -13.33
CA VAL A 62 -13.90 28.22 -14.01
C VAL A 62 -13.80 28.36 -15.53
N LYS A 63 -13.44 29.55 -16.01
CA LYS A 63 -13.15 29.87 -17.42
C LYS A 63 -12.31 31.14 -17.50
N ARG A 64 -11.91 31.57 -18.70
CA ARG A 64 -11.10 32.80 -18.90
C ARG A 64 -11.73 33.98 -18.17
N ASN A 65 -11.01 34.54 -17.19
CA ASN A 65 -11.41 35.68 -16.34
C ASN A 65 -12.61 35.45 -15.41
N PHE A 66 -13.00 34.20 -15.12
CA PHE A 66 -14.05 33.87 -14.14
C PHE A 66 -13.49 32.99 -13.03
N TYR A 67 -13.80 33.35 -11.78
CA TYR A 67 -13.33 32.70 -10.57
C TYR A 67 -14.49 32.22 -9.74
N GLY A 68 -14.37 31.06 -9.10
CA GLY A 68 -15.44 30.48 -8.28
C GLY A 68 -14.91 29.44 -7.31
N SER A 69 -15.82 28.82 -6.56
CA SER A 69 -15.47 27.68 -5.71
C SER A 69 -14.99 26.50 -6.56
N ILE A 70 -14.09 25.70 -5.99
CA ILE A 70 -13.61 24.46 -6.63
C ILE A 70 -14.77 23.48 -6.80
N ILE A 71 -15.62 23.41 -5.77
CA ILE A 71 -16.81 22.58 -5.71
C ILE A 71 -17.99 23.41 -5.20
N PRO A 72 -19.24 23.16 -5.65
CA PRO A 72 -20.38 23.93 -5.17
C PRO A 72 -20.58 23.76 -3.65
N LEU A 73 -20.65 24.89 -2.94
CA LEU A 73 -20.91 24.91 -1.50
C LEU A 73 -22.40 24.68 -1.23
N ASN A 74 -22.76 24.15 -0.07
CA ASN A 74 -24.15 23.97 0.37
C ASN A 74 -25.06 23.20 -0.62
N LYS A 75 -24.47 22.45 -1.56
CA LYS A 75 -25.20 21.58 -2.48
C LYS A 75 -24.96 20.12 -2.14
N LYS A 76 -26.02 19.33 -2.26
CA LYS A 76 -25.97 17.88 -2.07
C LYS A 76 -25.13 17.24 -3.17
N ILE A 77 -24.03 16.60 -2.78
CA ILE A 77 -23.06 15.95 -3.66
C ILE A 77 -22.84 14.51 -3.18
N VAL A 78 -22.57 13.62 -4.13
CA VAL A 78 -22.18 12.24 -3.82
C VAL A 78 -20.67 12.19 -3.64
N PHE A 79 -20.26 11.65 -2.50
CA PHE A 79 -18.88 11.40 -2.13
C PHE A 79 -18.61 9.90 -2.04
N MET A 80 -17.37 9.52 -2.25
CA MET A 80 -16.86 8.18 -1.97
C MET A 80 -15.71 8.30 -0.99
N VAL A 81 -15.76 7.52 0.08
CA VAL A 81 -14.67 7.47 1.07
C VAL A 81 -13.45 6.87 0.40
N THR A 82 -12.32 7.57 0.48
CA THR A 82 -11.05 7.13 -0.09
C THR A 82 -10.09 6.63 0.96
N LYS A 83 -10.08 7.27 2.12
CA LYS A 83 -9.15 6.95 3.21
C LYS A 83 -9.75 7.32 4.55
N ILE A 84 -9.45 6.53 5.57
CA ILE A 84 -9.72 6.84 6.97
C ILE A 84 -8.38 6.85 7.70
N TYR A 85 -8.03 7.97 8.34
CA TYR A 85 -6.74 8.13 9.01
C TYR A 85 -6.87 9.03 10.23
N LYS A 86 -6.41 8.56 11.41
CA LYS A 86 -6.48 9.30 12.68
C LYS A 86 -7.88 9.89 12.94
N ASN A 87 -8.92 9.08 12.80
CA ASN A 87 -10.33 9.47 12.92
C ASN A 87 -10.80 10.56 11.94
N LYS A 88 -10.04 10.79 10.86
CA LYS A 88 -10.46 11.66 9.77
C LYS A 88 -10.88 10.85 8.57
N ILE A 89 -12.04 11.18 8.01
CA ILE A 89 -12.55 10.59 6.77
C ILE A 89 -12.23 11.52 5.63
N PHE A 90 -11.46 11.00 4.69
CA PHE A 90 -11.13 11.64 3.45
C PHE A 90 -12.02 11.07 2.35
N SER A 91 -12.53 11.94 1.48
CA SER A 91 -13.50 11.54 0.48
C SER A 91 -13.39 12.34 -0.81
N LEU A 92 -13.67 11.67 -1.92
CA LEU A 92 -13.68 12.26 -3.26
C LEU A 92 -15.11 12.52 -3.73
N PRO A 93 -15.40 13.72 -4.28
CA PRO A 93 -16.67 14.02 -4.92
C PRO A 93 -16.77 13.33 -6.29
N LEU A 94 -17.62 12.32 -6.42
CA LEU A 94 -17.64 11.43 -7.59
C LEU A 94 -17.91 12.17 -8.92
N LYS A 95 -18.82 13.16 -8.92
CA LYS A 95 -19.15 13.98 -10.10
C LYS A 95 -17.97 14.84 -10.60
N TYR A 96 -16.96 15.04 -9.76
CA TYR A 96 -15.82 15.92 -10.01
C TYR A 96 -14.48 15.17 -10.08
N LYS A 97 -14.52 13.83 -10.06
CA LYS A 97 -13.34 12.98 -10.23
C LYS A 97 -12.60 13.37 -11.53
N GLY A 98 -11.29 13.60 -11.43
CA GLY A 98 -10.43 13.98 -12.56
C GLY A 98 -10.52 15.45 -13.02
N LYS A 99 -11.48 16.24 -12.51
CA LYS A 99 -11.56 17.69 -12.83
C LYS A 99 -10.60 18.53 -12.02
N PHE A 100 -10.27 18.04 -10.82
CA PHE A 100 -9.31 18.65 -9.92
C PHE A 100 -8.39 17.54 -9.46
N LYS A 101 -7.08 17.70 -9.71
CA LYS A 101 -6.07 16.80 -9.17
C LYS A 101 -6.14 16.94 -7.64
N ASP A 102 -6.25 15.82 -6.93
CA ASP A 102 -6.15 15.77 -5.47
C ASP A 102 -7.28 16.45 -4.65
N LEU A 103 -8.51 16.58 -5.19
CA LEU A 103 -9.64 17.15 -4.43
C LEU A 103 -10.24 16.15 -3.42
N GLU A 104 -9.43 15.79 -2.45
CA GLU A 104 -9.82 14.96 -1.31
C GLU A 104 -10.26 15.88 -0.16
N LEU A 105 -11.51 15.75 0.26
CA LEU A 105 -12.10 16.59 1.29
C LEU A 105 -12.31 15.81 2.57
N PHE A 106 -12.12 16.50 3.70
CA PHE A 106 -12.31 15.94 5.02
C PHE A 106 -13.78 16.10 5.47
N LEU A 107 -14.34 15.02 6.02
CA LEU A 107 -15.66 15.04 6.66
C LEU A 107 -15.61 15.76 8.02
N ASN A 108 -16.15 16.97 8.10
CA ASN A 108 -16.25 17.76 9.33
C ASN A 108 -17.58 17.47 10.04
N ASP A 109 -17.75 16.24 10.51
CA ASP A 109 -18.90 15.86 11.33
C ASP A 109 -18.48 15.63 12.78
N SER A 110 -19.23 16.23 13.71
CA SER A 110 -19.08 16.01 15.15
C SER A 110 -19.72 14.69 15.61
N ASN A 111 -20.51 14.05 14.75
CA ASN A 111 -21.20 12.80 15.05
C ASN A 111 -20.29 11.59 14.84
N TYR A 112 -19.46 11.32 15.85
CA TYR A 112 -18.47 10.25 15.89
C TYR A 112 -18.98 8.87 15.43
N TYR A 113 -20.22 8.51 15.76
CA TYR A 113 -20.80 7.22 15.41
C TYR A 113 -21.02 7.03 13.90
N LEU A 114 -21.28 8.12 13.18
CA LEU A 114 -21.40 8.11 11.71
C LEU A 114 -20.03 7.94 11.05
N ILE A 115 -18.99 8.57 11.60
CA ILE A 115 -17.61 8.42 11.13
C ILE A 115 -17.16 6.95 11.20
N GLU A 116 -17.49 6.24 12.27
CA GLU A 116 -17.09 4.83 12.37
C GLU A 116 -17.99 3.85 11.59
N SER A 117 -19.12 4.31 11.03
CA SER A 117 -19.98 3.49 10.17
C SER A 117 -19.53 3.51 8.71
N LEU A 118 -18.75 4.53 8.32
CA LEU A 118 -18.28 4.71 6.97
C LEU A 118 -17.04 3.85 6.70
N GLN A 119 -17.04 3.13 5.58
CA GLN A 119 -15.92 2.30 5.11
C GLN A 119 -15.27 2.91 3.87
N VAL A 120 -13.99 2.60 3.63
CA VAL A 120 -13.32 2.97 2.37
C VAL A 120 -14.08 2.35 1.19
N GLY A 121 -14.32 3.14 0.14
CA GLY A 121 -15.14 2.77 -1.02
C GLY A 121 -16.64 3.08 -0.87
N GLN A 122 -17.14 3.32 0.35
CA GLN A 122 -18.56 3.58 0.58
C GLN A 122 -18.99 4.94 0.02
N LYS A 123 -20.21 4.98 -0.53
CA LYS A 123 -20.81 6.22 -1.07
C LYS A 123 -21.79 6.86 -0.09
N PHE A 124 -21.71 8.17 0.02
CA PHE A 124 -22.63 8.96 0.83
C PHE A 124 -22.98 10.30 0.18
N TYR A 125 -24.10 10.86 0.59
CA TYR A 125 -24.46 12.24 0.32
C TYR A 125 -23.88 13.17 1.38
N GLY A 126 -23.26 14.25 0.95
CA GLY A 126 -22.79 15.34 1.82
C GLY A 126 -22.97 16.71 1.16
N THR A 127 -22.80 17.77 1.94
CA THR A 127 -22.65 19.14 1.46
C THR A 127 -21.23 19.63 1.72
N VAL A 128 -20.75 20.54 0.88
CA VAL A 128 -19.44 21.14 1.09
C VAL A 128 -19.61 22.50 1.74
N ASP A 129 -18.85 22.73 2.80
CA ASP A 129 -18.71 24.01 3.48
C ASP A 129 -17.31 24.56 3.24
N PHE A 130 -17.18 25.88 3.29
CA PHE A 130 -15.89 26.57 3.19
C PHE A 130 -15.65 27.45 4.41
N ASP A 131 -14.52 27.22 5.07
CA ASP A 131 -14.00 28.05 6.15
C ASP A 131 -12.60 28.53 5.75
N PRO A 132 -12.28 29.83 5.79
CA PRO A 132 -10.95 30.36 5.50
C PRO A 132 -9.80 29.67 6.26
N THR A 133 -10.06 29.12 7.44
CA THR A 133 -9.04 28.46 8.29
C THR A 133 -8.82 26.99 7.97
N SER A 134 -9.89 26.25 7.61
CA SER A 134 -9.85 24.81 7.36
C SER A 134 -10.11 24.43 5.89
N LYS A 135 -10.23 25.44 5.01
CA LYS A 135 -10.55 25.35 3.58
C LYS A 135 -11.92 24.67 3.36
N TYR A 136 -11.96 23.65 2.51
CA TYR A 136 -13.19 22.93 2.16
C TYR A 136 -13.37 21.71 3.08
N SER A 137 -14.57 21.56 3.63
CA SER A 137 -14.94 20.38 4.42
C SER A 137 -16.30 19.84 4.01
N ILE A 138 -16.56 18.58 4.33
CA ILE A 138 -17.83 17.91 4.02
C ILE A 138 -18.67 17.80 5.29
N THR A 139 -19.91 18.28 5.23
CA THR A 139 -20.94 17.93 6.20
C THR A 139 -21.70 16.71 5.69
N PHE A 140 -21.77 15.65 6.50
CA PHE A 140 -22.47 14.42 6.13
C PHE A 140 -23.99 14.63 6.08
N ILE A 141 -24.68 14.00 5.14
CA ILE A 141 -26.16 13.98 5.07
C ILE A 141 -26.69 12.56 5.31
N LYS A 142 -26.37 11.61 4.42
CA LYS A 142 -26.84 10.22 4.54
C LYS A 142 -26.05 9.25 3.65
N ASN A 143 -26.01 7.98 4.02
CA ASN A 143 -25.46 6.91 3.18
C ASN A 143 -26.32 6.66 1.93
N ILE A 144 -25.67 6.25 0.85
CA ILE A 144 -26.32 5.89 -0.42
C ILE A 144 -26.55 4.38 -0.49
N ASP A 145 -25.60 3.59 -0.01
CA ASP A 145 -25.68 2.13 0.01
C ASP A 145 -26.43 1.65 1.25
N THR A 146 -27.77 1.67 1.19
CA THR A 146 -28.67 1.49 2.34
C THR A 146 -28.79 0.05 2.85
N GLN A 147 -28.26 -0.95 2.15
CA GLN A 147 -28.44 -2.35 2.56
C GLN A 147 -27.50 -2.78 3.71
N ASN A 148 -26.34 -2.14 3.90
CA ASN A 148 -25.37 -2.48 4.96
C ASN A 148 -24.98 -1.31 5.88
N SER A 149 -25.51 -0.11 5.64
CA SER A 149 -24.96 1.16 6.18
C SER A 149 -25.21 1.49 7.65
N GLU A 150 -25.69 0.54 8.46
CA GLU A 150 -25.91 0.74 9.90
C GLU A 150 -25.30 -0.37 10.76
N LEU A 151 -24.49 -1.25 10.14
CA LEU A 151 -23.83 -2.35 10.84
C LEU A 151 -22.43 -1.95 11.31
N ILE A 152 -22.22 -2.10 12.61
CA ILE A 152 -20.99 -1.75 13.33
C ILE A 152 -20.43 -3.03 13.94
N ILE A 153 -19.10 -3.18 13.95
CA ILE A 153 -18.45 -4.33 14.58
C ILE A 153 -17.64 -3.87 15.80
N GLY A 154 -17.62 -4.71 16.84
CA GLY A 154 -16.82 -4.52 18.05
C GLY A 154 -16.96 -5.70 19.02
N VAL A 155 -16.25 -5.62 20.14
CA VAL A 155 -16.19 -6.67 21.16
C VAL A 155 -17.27 -6.42 22.22
N LEU A 156 -18.03 -7.46 22.55
CA LEU A 156 -18.98 -7.43 23.66
C LEU A 156 -18.24 -7.43 24.99
N ASN A 157 -18.58 -6.47 25.83
CA ASN A 157 -18.14 -6.38 27.21
C ASN A 157 -19.34 -6.33 28.13
N PHE A 158 -19.31 -7.13 29.20
CA PHE A 158 -20.34 -7.11 30.23
C PHE A 158 -19.90 -6.24 31.41
N ARG A 159 -20.66 -5.18 31.72
CA ARG A 159 -20.42 -4.28 32.86
C ARG A 159 -21.76 -3.79 33.42
N ASN A 160 -21.87 -3.59 34.73
CA ASN A 160 -23.09 -3.05 35.37
C ASN A 160 -24.39 -3.77 34.96
N LYS A 161 -24.35 -5.11 34.88
CA LYS A 161 -25.48 -5.98 34.45
C LYS A 161 -25.98 -5.73 33.02
N LYS A 162 -25.18 -5.09 32.16
CA LYS A 162 -25.52 -4.79 30.76
C LYS A 162 -24.37 -5.14 29.84
N PHE A 163 -24.73 -5.46 28.59
CA PHE A 163 -23.75 -5.64 27.52
C PHE A 163 -23.50 -4.32 26.81
N TYR A 164 -22.24 -4.12 26.45
CA TYR A 164 -21.78 -2.98 25.68
C TYR A 164 -20.88 -3.46 24.56
N ILE A 165 -20.89 -2.76 23.44
CA ILE A 165 -19.90 -2.97 22.40
C ILE A 165 -18.77 -1.94 22.52
N GLN A 166 -17.54 -2.43 22.47
CA GLN A 166 -16.33 -1.63 22.45
C GLN A 166 -15.60 -1.85 21.12
N ARG A 167 -15.28 -0.77 20.42
CA ARG A 167 -14.66 -0.82 19.08
C ARG A 167 -13.17 -0.47 19.08
N ASN A 168 -12.74 0.30 20.09
CA ASN A 168 -11.37 0.74 20.27
C ASN A 168 -11.10 0.96 21.77
N GLU A 169 -9.97 0.47 22.28
CA GLU A 169 -9.57 0.65 23.67
C GLU A 169 -9.22 2.11 24.01
N LEU A 170 -8.76 2.87 23.00
CA LEU A 170 -8.32 4.27 23.16
C LEU A 170 -9.47 5.27 23.33
N LEU A 171 -10.72 4.85 23.12
CA LEU A 171 -11.88 5.73 23.12
C LEU A 171 -12.91 5.18 24.10
N ASN A 172 -13.03 5.84 25.25
CA ASN A 172 -13.94 5.52 26.38
C ASN A 172 -15.44 5.64 26.05
N LYS A 173 -15.87 5.43 24.81
CA LYS A 173 -17.27 5.50 24.37
C LYS A 173 -17.78 4.12 24.02
N SER A 174 -18.49 3.50 24.95
CA SER A 174 -19.19 2.23 24.76
C SER A 174 -20.63 2.48 24.28
N ILE A 175 -21.17 1.55 23.48
CA ILE A 175 -22.58 1.59 23.04
C ILE A 175 -23.32 0.45 23.73
N GLU A 176 -24.39 0.78 24.45
CA GLU A 176 -25.22 -0.22 25.14
C GLU A 176 -25.91 -1.13 24.11
N ILE A 177 -25.81 -2.44 24.33
CA ILE A 177 -26.54 -3.46 23.57
C ILE A 177 -27.90 -3.64 24.19
N ILE A 178 -28.94 -3.54 23.36
CA ILE A 178 -30.29 -3.93 23.71
C ILE A 178 -30.32 -5.46 23.63
N PRO A 179 -30.51 -6.17 24.75
CA PRO A 179 -30.67 -7.61 24.71
C PRO A 179 -31.87 -7.97 23.84
N ASP A 180 -31.71 -8.98 23.01
CA ASP A 180 -32.82 -9.67 22.37
C ASP A 180 -32.72 -11.17 22.65
N ASN A 181 -33.84 -11.88 22.53
CA ASN A 181 -33.90 -13.32 22.79
C ASN A 181 -33.36 -14.16 21.63
N VAL A 182 -32.83 -13.52 20.59
CA VAL A 182 -32.43 -14.18 19.34
C VAL A 182 -31.01 -14.73 19.46
N HIS A 183 -30.14 -14.04 20.22
CA HIS A 183 -28.74 -14.41 20.33
C HIS A 183 -28.33 -14.64 21.78
N LYS A 184 -27.72 -15.81 22.05
CA LYS A 184 -27.03 -16.06 23.32
C LYS A 184 -25.67 -15.34 23.29
N ILE A 185 -25.64 -14.15 23.88
CA ILE A 185 -24.48 -13.26 23.87
C ILE A 185 -23.62 -13.42 25.13
N GLU A 186 -22.31 -13.35 24.96
CA GLU A 186 -21.32 -13.51 26.02
C GLU A 186 -20.22 -12.44 25.91
N SER A 187 -19.58 -12.11 27.02
CA SER A 187 -18.46 -11.15 27.03
C SER A 187 -17.25 -11.74 26.29
N GLY A 188 -16.50 -10.91 25.57
CA GLY A 188 -15.35 -11.34 24.74
C GLY A 188 -15.72 -11.79 23.33
N GLN A 189 -17.02 -11.86 23.01
CA GLN A 189 -17.47 -12.16 21.64
C GLN A 189 -17.27 -10.94 20.73
N LEU A 190 -16.78 -11.20 19.53
CA LEU A 190 -16.75 -10.26 18.43
C LEU A 190 -18.09 -10.30 17.71
N VAL A 191 -18.78 -9.16 17.62
CA VAL A 191 -20.15 -9.09 17.10
C VAL A 191 -20.32 -7.97 16.09
N LYS A 192 -21.20 -8.19 15.12
CA LYS A 192 -21.76 -7.18 14.23
C LYS A 192 -23.10 -6.75 14.81
N VAL A 193 -23.33 -5.45 14.92
CA VAL A 193 -24.50 -4.86 15.55
C VAL A 193 -25.12 -3.80 14.67
N LYS A 194 -26.44 -3.69 14.70
CA LYS A 194 -27.16 -2.60 14.04
C LYS A 194 -27.36 -1.45 15.00
N LEU A 195 -26.96 -0.24 14.62
CA LEU A 195 -27.24 0.96 15.40
C LEU A 195 -28.73 1.29 15.41
N ILE A 196 -29.22 1.69 16.57
CA ILE A 196 -30.58 2.14 16.79
C ILE A 196 -30.52 3.45 17.57
N LYS A 197 -31.13 4.50 17.01
CA LYS A 197 -31.27 5.77 17.70
C LYS A 197 -32.49 5.71 18.61
N GLN A 198 -32.27 5.68 19.92
CA GLN A 198 -33.35 5.72 20.91
C GLN A 198 -33.26 7.04 21.68
N ARG A 199 -34.21 7.96 21.42
CA ARG A 199 -34.15 9.36 21.89
C ARG A 199 -32.87 10.07 21.41
N LYS A 200 -32.09 10.68 22.31
CA LYS A 200 -30.82 11.37 22.05
C LYS A 200 -29.57 10.47 22.21
N VAL A 201 -29.74 9.16 22.42
CA VAL A 201 -28.63 8.21 22.67
C VAL A 201 -28.65 7.10 21.63
N TRP A 202 -27.46 6.68 21.20
CA TRP A 202 -27.29 5.52 20.32
C TRP A 202 -27.23 4.24 21.15
N LYS A 203 -28.01 3.24 20.76
CA LYS A 203 -27.93 1.87 21.22
C LYS A 203 -27.67 0.94 20.04
N ALA A 204 -27.47 -0.34 20.31
CA ALA A 204 -27.24 -1.33 19.26
C ALA A 204 -27.99 -2.64 19.55
N LYS A 205 -28.38 -3.35 18.50
CA LYS A 205 -28.84 -4.75 18.57
C LYS A 205 -27.86 -5.66 17.87
N VAL A 206 -27.63 -6.85 18.41
CA VAL A 206 -26.78 -7.83 17.75
C VAL A 206 -27.44 -8.28 16.45
N PHE A 207 -26.65 -8.25 15.38
CA PHE A 207 -27.05 -8.70 14.06
C PHE A 207 -26.39 -10.04 13.71
N GLU A 208 -25.11 -10.19 14.08
CA GLU A 208 -24.34 -11.42 13.85
C GLU A 208 -23.29 -11.59 14.95
N ILE A 209 -23.14 -12.80 15.48
CA ILE A 209 -21.97 -13.18 16.29
C ILE A 209 -20.89 -13.70 15.33
N ILE A 210 -19.75 -13.01 15.27
CA ILE A 210 -18.64 -13.39 14.39
C ILE A 210 -17.83 -14.52 15.04
N GLY A 211 -17.64 -14.46 16.35
CA GLY A 211 -16.92 -15.46 17.15
C GLY A 211 -16.32 -14.82 18.40
N THR A 212 -15.14 -15.26 18.83
CA THR A 212 -14.41 -14.71 19.99
C THR A 212 -13.19 -13.92 19.56
N ILE A 213 -12.78 -12.92 20.34
CA ILE A 213 -11.62 -12.09 19.99
C ILE A 213 -10.30 -12.88 19.96
N ASP A 214 -10.21 -13.97 20.71
CA ASP A 214 -9.00 -14.82 20.79
C ASP A 214 -8.87 -15.81 19.62
N SER A 215 -9.91 -15.96 18.79
CA SER A 215 -9.91 -16.85 17.62
C SER A 215 -9.40 -16.10 16.39
N LEU A 216 -8.34 -16.63 15.77
CA LEU A 216 -7.81 -16.10 14.52
C LEU A 216 -8.81 -16.19 13.38
N LYS A 217 -9.61 -17.26 13.29
CA LYS A 217 -10.74 -17.33 12.32
C LYS A 217 -11.71 -16.15 12.50
N SER A 218 -12.03 -15.80 13.73
CA SER A 218 -12.96 -14.70 14.04
C SER A 218 -12.36 -13.34 13.67
N LEU A 219 -11.08 -13.13 13.98
CA LEU A 219 -10.32 -11.93 13.61
C LEU A 219 -10.17 -11.80 12.08
N ASN A 220 -9.81 -12.89 11.39
CA ASN A 220 -9.69 -12.90 9.93
C ASN A 220 -11.04 -12.57 9.30
N LYS A 221 -12.13 -13.26 9.70
CA LYS A 221 -13.48 -12.98 9.21
C LYS A 221 -13.87 -11.52 9.43
N TYR A 222 -13.47 -10.93 10.55
CA TYR A 222 -13.68 -9.50 10.81
C TYR A 222 -12.92 -8.61 9.83
N ILE A 223 -11.63 -8.83 9.62
CA ILE A 223 -10.81 -8.05 8.68
C ILE A 223 -11.36 -8.20 7.26
N GLU A 224 -11.68 -9.44 6.86
CA GLU A 224 -12.28 -9.77 5.57
C GLU A 224 -13.56 -8.98 5.29
N GLN A 225 -14.50 -8.95 6.26
CA GLN A 225 -15.73 -8.18 6.12
C GLN A 225 -15.52 -6.67 6.21
N LYS A 226 -14.58 -6.22 7.07
CA LYS A 226 -14.32 -4.78 7.30
C LYS A 226 -13.74 -4.10 6.07
N TYR A 227 -12.89 -4.81 5.34
CA TYR A 227 -12.19 -4.29 4.16
C TYR A 227 -12.75 -4.81 2.85
N ASP A 228 -13.88 -5.53 2.87
CA ASP A 228 -14.54 -6.13 1.70
C ASP A 228 -13.53 -6.88 0.81
N LEU A 229 -12.74 -7.76 1.44
CA LEU A 229 -11.64 -8.43 0.77
C LEU A 229 -12.16 -9.44 -0.28
N PRO A 230 -11.50 -9.58 -1.44
CA PRO A 230 -11.91 -10.50 -2.50
C PRO A 230 -11.59 -11.96 -2.13
N LEU A 231 -12.47 -12.61 -1.37
CA LEU A 231 -12.20 -13.92 -0.77
C LEU A 231 -12.18 -15.08 -1.78
N THR A 232 -12.99 -15.00 -2.83
CA THR A 232 -13.23 -16.11 -3.77
C THR A 232 -13.00 -15.67 -5.20
N PHE A 233 -12.49 -16.58 -6.03
CA PHE A 233 -12.47 -16.41 -7.48
C PHE A 233 -13.85 -16.75 -8.06
N SER A 234 -14.21 -16.11 -9.17
CA SER A 234 -15.43 -16.50 -9.89
C SER A 234 -15.26 -17.86 -10.55
N THR A 235 -16.36 -18.58 -10.77
CA THR A 235 -16.33 -19.89 -11.45
C THR A 235 -15.65 -19.80 -12.82
N GLN A 236 -15.82 -18.70 -13.54
CA GLN A 236 -15.19 -18.49 -14.85
C GLN A 236 -13.66 -18.36 -14.75
N VAL A 237 -13.16 -17.65 -13.74
CA VAL A 237 -11.71 -17.52 -13.48
C VAL A 237 -11.10 -18.86 -13.10
N GLU A 238 -11.79 -19.64 -12.27
CA GLU A 238 -11.33 -20.99 -11.90
C GLU A 238 -11.27 -21.94 -13.11
N ILE A 239 -12.31 -21.92 -13.97
CA ILE A 239 -12.32 -22.72 -15.22
C ILE A 239 -11.18 -22.29 -16.16
N GLU A 240 -10.94 -20.98 -16.31
CA GLU A 240 -9.80 -20.49 -17.09
C GLU A 240 -8.48 -21.03 -16.53
N ALA A 241 -8.26 -20.90 -15.21
CA ALA A 241 -7.04 -21.35 -14.55
C ALA A 241 -6.81 -22.86 -14.65
N GLN A 242 -7.88 -23.66 -14.59
CA GLN A 242 -7.79 -25.10 -14.81
C GLN A 242 -7.36 -25.43 -16.25
N ASN A 243 -7.88 -24.72 -17.24
CA ASN A 243 -7.53 -24.96 -18.64
C ASN A 243 -6.07 -24.58 -18.97
N LEU A 244 -5.46 -23.64 -18.25
CA LEU A 244 -4.05 -23.28 -18.43
C LEU A 244 -3.09 -24.44 -18.15
N SER A 245 -3.49 -25.44 -17.34
CA SER A 245 -2.69 -26.65 -17.09
C SER A 245 -2.44 -27.50 -18.35
N LYS A 246 -3.26 -27.31 -19.39
CA LYS A 246 -3.14 -28.01 -20.68
C LYS A 246 -2.15 -27.32 -21.63
N ILE A 247 -1.70 -26.11 -21.31
CA ILE A 247 -0.75 -25.36 -22.14
C ILE A 247 0.62 -26.03 -22.05
N LYS A 248 1.14 -26.46 -23.21
CA LYS A 248 2.51 -26.96 -23.32
C LYS A 248 3.49 -25.79 -23.43
N ILE A 249 4.64 -25.94 -22.79
CA ILE A 249 5.76 -25.01 -22.96
C ILE A 249 6.25 -25.15 -24.42
N ASN A 250 6.32 -24.03 -25.13
CA ASN A 250 6.92 -23.99 -26.46
C ASN A 250 8.37 -23.57 -26.33
N ASP A 251 9.28 -24.53 -26.46
CA ASP A 251 10.72 -24.34 -26.26
C ASP A 251 11.37 -23.51 -27.39
N LYS A 252 10.74 -23.40 -28.57
CA LYS A 252 11.38 -22.82 -29.77
C LYS A 252 11.86 -21.37 -29.62
N ASN A 253 11.21 -20.58 -28.76
CA ASN A 253 11.55 -19.16 -28.54
C ASN A 253 12.12 -18.91 -27.13
N ARG A 254 12.63 -19.97 -26.47
CA ARG A 254 13.16 -19.90 -25.12
C ARG A 254 14.57 -20.47 -25.11
N GLU A 255 15.43 -19.86 -24.30
CA GLU A 255 16.71 -20.47 -23.96
C GLU A 255 16.46 -21.75 -23.15
N ASP A 256 17.23 -22.80 -23.41
CA ASP A 256 17.21 -24.00 -22.59
C ASP A 256 18.24 -23.89 -21.47
N TYR A 257 17.74 -23.76 -20.24
CA TYR A 257 18.54 -23.66 -19.04
C TYR A 257 18.20 -24.77 -18.03
N ARG A 258 17.65 -25.89 -18.51
CA ARG A 258 17.29 -27.03 -17.64
C ARG A 258 18.49 -27.69 -16.96
N GLU A 259 19.66 -27.61 -17.57
CA GLU A 259 20.93 -28.17 -17.06
C GLU A 259 21.67 -27.20 -16.12
N ILE A 260 21.09 -26.04 -15.78
CA ILE A 260 21.69 -25.11 -14.82
C ILE A 260 21.11 -25.41 -13.44
N ASP A 261 21.99 -25.57 -12.44
CA ASP A 261 21.62 -25.86 -11.06
C ASP A 261 21.00 -24.68 -10.31
N PHE A 262 19.86 -24.18 -10.80
CA PHE A 262 19.05 -23.19 -10.10
C PHE A 262 18.51 -23.76 -8.78
N ILE A 263 18.52 -22.93 -7.74
CA ILE A 263 17.86 -23.22 -6.47
C ILE A 263 16.83 -22.14 -6.15
N THR A 264 15.76 -22.49 -5.45
CA THR A 264 14.89 -21.51 -4.78
C THR A 264 15.18 -21.53 -3.28
N VAL A 265 14.97 -20.40 -2.61
CA VAL A 265 15.19 -20.26 -1.17
C VAL A 265 14.05 -19.46 -0.56
N ASP A 266 13.20 -20.14 0.19
CA ASP A 266 11.93 -19.57 0.66
C ASP A 266 11.66 -19.90 2.15
N PRO A 267 10.63 -19.31 2.78
CA PRO A 267 10.14 -19.76 4.08
C PRO A 267 9.69 -21.24 4.06
N ASP A 268 9.69 -21.90 5.21
CA ASP A 268 9.35 -23.34 5.32
C ASP A 268 7.91 -23.67 4.86
N ASP A 269 6.99 -22.70 4.93
CA ASP A 269 5.58 -22.79 4.55
C ASP A 269 5.26 -22.27 3.15
N ALA A 270 6.28 -21.84 2.39
CA ALA A 270 6.09 -21.33 1.04
C ALA A 270 5.63 -22.44 0.08
N MET A 271 4.66 -22.10 -0.78
CA MET A 271 4.16 -22.99 -1.82
C MET A 271 4.31 -22.41 -3.24
N ASP A 272 4.62 -21.12 -3.31
CA ASP A 272 4.69 -20.24 -4.46
C ASP A 272 6.13 -19.72 -4.63
N HIS A 273 7.04 -20.61 -5.03
CA HIS A 273 8.43 -20.23 -5.36
C HIS A 273 8.48 -19.38 -6.64
N ASP A 274 8.63 -18.07 -6.49
CA ASP A 274 8.58 -17.10 -7.60
C ASP A 274 9.96 -16.83 -8.24
N ASP A 275 11.04 -17.05 -7.50
CA ASP A 275 12.39 -16.79 -7.95
C ASP A 275 13.35 -17.96 -7.70
N ALA A 276 14.32 -18.11 -8.59
CA ALA A 276 15.41 -19.06 -8.47
C ALA A 276 16.74 -18.37 -8.82
N ILE A 277 17.81 -18.77 -8.13
CA ILE A 277 19.13 -18.14 -8.24
C ILE A 277 20.21 -19.16 -8.59
N TRP A 278 21.19 -18.69 -9.36
CA TRP A 278 22.41 -19.40 -9.69
C TRP A 278 23.54 -18.39 -9.94
N ALA A 279 24.78 -18.77 -9.63
CA ALA A 279 25.95 -17.98 -9.98
C ALA A 279 27.13 -18.87 -10.35
N SER A 280 28.10 -18.30 -11.07
CA SER A 280 29.40 -18.90 -11.32
C SER A 280 30.45 -17.83 -11.59
N LYS A 281 31.73 -18.16 -11.44
CA LYS A 281 32.83 -17.26 -11.76
C LYS A 281 32.84 -16.91 -13.24
N ASP A 282 33.11 -15.66 -13.58
CA ASP A 282 33.34 -15.27 -14.97
C ASP A 282 34.72 -15.77 -15.43
N THR A 283 34.75 -16.57 -16.49
CA THR A 283 35.98 -17.16 -17.03
C THR A 283 36.71 -16.23 -18.01
N LYS A 284 36.12 -15.08 -18.35
CA LYS A 284 36.74 -14.11 -19.27
C LYS A 284 37.92 -13.41 -18.61
N SER A 285 39.04 -13.35 -19.33
CA SER A 285 40.26 -12.65 -18.89
C SER A 285 40.03 -11.15 -18.63
N SER A 286 39.05 -10.53 -19.31
CA SER A 286 38.66 -9.14 -19.11
C SER A 286 37.89 -8.88 -17.81
N ASN A 287 37.44 -9.92 -17.10
CA ASN A 287 36.66 -9.82 -15.87
C ASN A 287 37.22 -10.76 -14.78
N LYS A 288 38.51 -10.64 -14.49
CA LYS A 288 39.18 -11.47 -13.46
C LYS A 288 38.47 -11.34 -12.12
N ASN A 289 38.16 -12.47 -11.49
CA ASN A 289 37.42 -12.56 -10.23
C ASN A 289 36.01 -11.94 -10.27
N GLY A 290 35.46 -11.69 -11.46
CA GLY A 290 34.07 -11.32 -11.63
C GLY A 290 33.14 -12.52 -11.58
N TRP A 291 31.84 -12.25 -11.61
CA TRP A 291 30.81 -13.28 -11.51
C TRP A 291 29.76 -13.13 -12.59
N ILE A 292 29.19 -14.27 -12.96
CA ILE A 292 27.98 -14.40 -13.75
C ILE A 292 26.88 -14.81 -12.78
N ILE A 293 25.83 -14.01 -12.71
CA ILE A 293 24.63 -14.28 -11.89
C ILE A 293 23.45 -14.50 -12.83
N LYS A 294 22.67 -15.54 -12.58
CA LYS A 294 21.38 -15.77 -13.24
C LYS A 294 20.28 -15.79 -12.19
N ILE A 295 19.28 -14.94 -12.39
CA ILE A 295 18.08 -14.87 -11.56
C ILE A 295 16.89 -15.19 -12.46
N ALA A 296 16.23 -16.31 -12.18
CA ALA A 296 15.06 -16.76 -12.91
C ALA A 296 13.79 -16.40 -12.14
N ILE A 297 12.91 -15.62 -12.76
CA ILE A 297 11.60 -15.28 -12.21
C ILE A 297 10.53 -16.10 -12.91
N ALA A 298 9.58 -16.64 -12.16
CA ALA A 298 8.42 -17.34 -12.68
C ALA A 298 7.74 -16.52 -13.79
N ASP A 299 7.56 -17.13 -14.96
CA ASP A 299 6.98 -16.43 -16.11
C ASP A 299 5.46 -16.40 -16.04
N VAL A 300 4.91 -15.68 -15.07
CA VAL A 300 3.45 -15.54 -14.88
C VAL A 300 2.77 -15.04 -16.15
N SER A 301 3.42 -14.13 -16.89
CA SER A 301 2.93 -13.57 -18.17
C SER A 301 2.80 -14.61 -19.30
N PHE A 302 3.46 -15.76 -19.17
CA PHE A 302 3.26 -16.88 -20.09
C PHE A 302 1.85 -17.44 -19.99
N TYR A 303 1.32 -17.57 -18.77
CA TYR A 303 0.00 -18.14 -18.49
C TYR A 303 -1.09 -17.08 -18.45
N VAL A 304 -0.86 -15.97 -17.75
CA VAL A 304 -1.83 -14.89 -17.57
C VAL A 304 -1.65 -13.87 -18.68
N LYS A 305 -2.55 -13.90 -19.67
CA LYS A 305 -2.53 -12.97 -20.81
C LYS A 305 -3.29 -11.70 -20.49
N GLU A 306 -2.79 -10.58 -21.03
CA GLU A 306 -3.43 -9.28 -20.92
C GLU A 306 -4.91 -9.37 -21.31
N ASN A 307 -5.79 -8.75 -20.52
CA ASN A 307 -7.23 -8.71 -20.71
C ASN A 307 -7.98 -10.05 -20.51
N SER A 308 -7.31 -11.13 -20.09
CA SER A 308 -7.94 -12.40 -19.65
C SER A 308 -8.79 -12.22 -18.38
N LEU A 309 -9.61 -13.22 -18.00
CA LEU A 309 -10.40 -13.10 -16.77
C LEU A 309 -9.48 -13.11 -15.55
N ILE A 310 -8.46 -13.96 -15.56
CA ILE A 310 -7.44 -14.00 -14.51
C ILE A 310 -6.67 -12.68 -14.41
N ASP A 311 -6.29 -12.05 -15.53
CA ASP A 311 -5.61 -10.74 -15.53
C ASP A 311 -6.46 -9.64 -14.89
N ARG A 312 -7.74 -9.56 -15.28
CA ARG A 312 -8.68 -8.59 -14.69
C ARG A 312 -8.89 -8.82 -13.19
N GLU A 313 -8.96 -10.08 -12.77
CA GLU A 313 -9.10 -10.44 -11.36
C GLU A 313 -7.81 -10.17 -10.57
N ALA A 314 -6.64 -10.46 -11.14
CA ALA A 314 -5.34 -10.12 -10.56
C ALA A 314 -5.18 -8.60 -10.40
N LEU A 315 -5.59 -7.82 -11.41
CA LEU A 315 -5.60 -6.35 -11.35
C LEU A 315 -6.55 -5.82 -10.26
N LYS A 316 -7.69 -6.48 -10.03
CA LYS A 316 -8.62 -6.14 -8.96
C LYS A 316 -8.04 -6.43 -7.57
N ARG A 317 -7.29 -7.54 -7.44
CA ARG A 317 -6.66 -7.99 -6.18
C ARG A 317 -5.36 -7.25 -5.87
N CYS A 318 -4.61 -6.83 -6.88
CA CYS A 318 -3.30 -6.17 -6.85
C CYS A 318 -2.15 -7.00 -6.25
N PHE A 319 -2.35 -7.64 -5.11
CA PHE A 319 -1.34 -8.40 -4.37
C PHE A 319 -1.99 -9.52 -3.54
N SER A 320 -1.21 -10.54 -3.19
CA SER A 320 -1.63 -11.57 -2.24
C SER A 320 -1.65 -11.00 -0.82
N LEU A 321 -2.67 -11.31 -0.03
CA LEU A 321 -2.79 -10.91 1.38
C LEU A 321 -2.41 -12.09 2.28
N TYR A 322 -1.34 -11.92 3.04
CA TYR A 322 -0.84 -12.92 3.98
C TYR A 322 -1.34 -12.60 5.39
N PHE A 323 -2.27 -13.42 5.86
CA PHE A 323 -2.67 -13.49 7.27
C PHE A 323 -1.80 -14.54 7.97
N PRO A 324 -1.68 -14.48 9.31
CA PRO A 324 -0.83 -15.42 10.06
C PRO A 324 -1.13 -16.92 9.81
N ASN A 325 -2.35 -17.30 9.43
CA ASN A 325 -2.74 -18.68 9.15
C ASN A 325 -3.52 -18.85 7.83
N LYS A 326 -3.55 -17.84 6.96
CA LYS A 326 -4.35 -17.85 5.73
C LYS A 326 -3.74 -16.93 4.69
N VAL A 327 -3.80 -17.33 3.42
CA VAL A 327 -3.46 -16.45 2.31
C VAL A 327 -4.72 -16.21 1.48
N ILE A 328 -4.96 -14.96 1.12
CA ILE A 328 -5.90 -14.60 0.05
C ILE A 328 -5.04 -14.32 -1.18
N PRO A 329 -4.94 -15.27 -2.12
CA PRO A 329 -3.96 -15.16 -3.20
C PRO A 329 -4.44 -14.18 -4.27
N MET A 330 -3.48 -13.55 -4.95
CA MET A 330 -3.74 -12.72 -6.13
C MET A 330 -4.20 -13.55 -7.33
N LEU A 331 -3.63 -14.75 -7.49
CA LEU A 331 -3.94 -15.69 -8.57
C LEU A 331 -4.58 -16.96 -8.01
N PRO A 332 -5.39 -17.70 -8.80
CA PRO A 332 -5.89 -19.00 -8.38
C PRO A 332 -4.77 -19.96 -7.97
N PHE A 333 -4.99 -20.78 -6.94
CA PHE A 333 -3.96 -21.64 -6.36
C PHE A 333 -3.31 -22.61 -7.35
N ASN A 334 -4.06 -23.08 -8.36
CA ASN A 334 -3.50 -23.94 -9.42
C ASN A 334 -2.42 -23.21 -10.24
N LEU A 335 -2.50 -21.89 -10.36
CA LEU A 335 -1.46 -21.09 -11.00
C LEU A 335 -0.32 -20.79 -10.04
N SER A 336 -0.60 -20.11 -8.93
CA SER A 336 0.44 -19.64 -8.00
C SER A 336 1.27 -20.80 -7.44
N ASN A 337 0.61 -21.83 -6.90
CA ASN A 337 1.27 -22.89 -6.13
C ASN A 337 1.71 -24.06 -7.03
N ASN A 338 1.53 -24.00 -8.35
CA ASN A 338 1.87 -25.12 -9.23
C ASN A 338 2.44 -24.71 -10.59
N LEU A 339 1.66 -24.09 -11.47
CA LEU A 339 2.09 -23.81 -12.85
C LEU A 339 3.17 -22.71 -12.93
N CYS A 340 3.02 -21.66 -12.11
CA CYS A 340 3.99 -20.57 -12.02
C CYS A 340 5.14 -20.90 -11.08
N SER A 341 4.86 -21.59 -9.96
CA SER A 341 5.89 -21.95 -8.98
C SER A 341 7.02 -22.77 -9.59
N LEU A 342 8.25 -22.31 -9.36
CA LEU A 342 9.51 -22.89 -9.81
C LEU A 342 9.88 -24.14 -8.99
N LYS A 343 9.06 -25.18 -9.10
CA LYS A 343 9.24 -26.44 -8.37
C LYS A 343 10.36 -27.29 -8.94
N SER A 344 11.11 -27.92 -8.04
CA SER A 344 12.18 -28.82 -8.38
C SER A 344 11.70 -30.05 -9.14
N GLY A 345 12.49 -30.49 -10.11
CA GLY A 345 12.19 -31.64 -10.96
C GLY A 345 11.08 -31.39 -12.00
N LYS A 346 10.63 -30.14 -12.17
CA LYS A 346 9.63 -29.78 -13.17
C LYS A 346 10.13 -28.67 -14.08
N ASP A 347 9.95 -28.86 -15.38
CA ASP A 347 10.22 -27.82 -16.37
C ASP A 347 9.26 -26.64 -16.18
N ARG A 348 9.82 -25.44 -16.11
CA ARG A 348 9.08 -24.20 -15.86
C ARG A 348 9.53 -23.08 -16.80
N PRO A 349 8.59 -22.33 -17.40
CA PRO A 349 8.93 -21.13 -18.12
C PRO A 349 9.37 -20.04 -17.12
N ALA A 350 10.50 -19.41 -17.41
CA ALA A 350 11.04 -18.33 -16.59
C ALA A 350 11.45 -17.13 -17.44
N LEU A 351 11.38 -15.94 -16.84
CA LEU A 351 12.11 -14.76 -17.30
C LEU A 351 13.43 -14.71 -16.54
N VAL A 352 14.52 -15.01 -17.23
CA VAL A 352 15.85 -15.10 -16.65
C VAL A 352 16.63 -13.81 -16.94
N LEU A 353 17.09 -13.19 -15.87
CA LEU A 353 18.03 -12.09 -15.91
C LEU A 353 19.44 -12.64 -15.77
N HIS A 354 20.25 -12.43 -16.80
CA HIS A 354 21.67 -12.78 -16.84
C HIS A 354 22.48 -11.52 -16.57
N ILE A 355 23.23 -11.48 -15.46
CA ILE A 355 23.97 -10.33 -14.96
C ILE A 355 25.46 -10.70 -14.91
N ILE A 356 26.32 -9.79 -15.35
CA ILE A 356 27.77 -9.88 -15.15
C ILE A 356 28.18 -8.78 -14.19
N ILE A 357 28.88 -9.16 -13.13
CA ILE A 357 29.48 -8.23 -12.17
C ILE A 357 31.00 -8.38 -12.16
N ASP A 358 31.70 -7.29 -11.86
CA ASP A 358 33.14 -7.33 -11.57
C ASP A 358 33.42 -7.82 -10.14
N SER A 359 34.70 -7.91 -9.78
CA SER A 359 35.12 -8.37 -8.45
C SER A 359 34.61 -7.50 -7.30
N ASN A 360 34.26 -6.24 -7.57
CA ASN A 360 33.74 -5.27 -6.59
C ASN A 360 32.20 -5.20 -6.60
N GLY A 361 31.53 -6.12 -7.32
CA GLY A 361 30.08 -6.18 -7.40
C GLY A 361 29.47 -5.15 -8.35
N LYS A 362 30.26 -4.44 -9.15
CA LYS A 362 29.73 -3.48 -10.12
C LYS A 362 29.15 -4.25 -11.30
N ILE A 363 27.90 -3.97 -11.62
CA ILE A 363 27.23 -4.53 -12.79
C ILE A 363 27.90 -3.98 -14.05
N THR A 364 28.52 -4.86 -14.85
CA THR A 364 29.18 -4.51 -16.12
C THR A 364 28.24 -4.71 -17.30
N SER A 365 27.35 -5.70 -17.25
CA SER A 365 26.30 -5.89 -18.25
C SER A 365 25.16 -6.76 -17.70
N TYR A 366 23.98 -6.66 -18.33
CA TYR A 366 22.88 -7.58 -18.06
C TYR A 366 22.01 -7.79 -19.30
N LYS A 367 21.31 -8.92 -19.37
CA LYS A 367 20.36 -9.27 -20.45
C LYS A 367 19.17 -10.04 -19.89
N PHE A 368 17.98 -9.76 -20.42
CA PHE A 368 16.77 -10.54 -20.16
C PHE A 368 16.59 -11.61 -21.23
N ARG A 369 16.21 -12.82 -20.82
CA ARG A 369 15.93 -13.97 -21.67
C ARG A 369 14.71 -14.70 -21.17
N ARG A 370 13.78 -15.05 -22.07
CA ARG A 370 12.77 -16.06 -21.75
C ARG A 370 13.46 -17.43 -21.87
N ALA A 371 13.30 -18.26 -20.84
CA ALA A 371 13.94 -19.57 -20.77
C ALA A 371 12.95 -20.63 -20.30
N VAL A 372 13.36 -21.89 -20.43
CA VAL A 372 12.83 -23.03 -19.68
C VAL A 372 13.90 -23.47 -18.69
N ILE A 373 13.53 -23.63 -17.43
CA ILE A 373 14.42 -24.07 -16.36
C ILE A 373 13.87 -25.33 -15.70
N ASN A 374 14.74 -26.06 -15.02
CA ASN A 374 14.37 -27.09 -14.05
C ASN A 374 15.15 -26.80 -12.77
N VAL A 375 14.46 -26.59 -11.66
CA VAL A 375 15.11 -26.24 -10.40
C VAL A 375 15.72 -27.50 -9.76
N SER A 376 17.00 -27.46 -9.40
CA SER A 376 17.69 -28.60 -8.77
C SER A 376 17.21 -28.82 -7.33
N ALA A 377 16.88 -27.76 -6.59
CA ALA A 377 16.28 -27.88 -5.26
C ALA A 377 15.44 -26.64 -4.85
N ASN A 378 14.28 -26.88 -4.24
CA ASN A 378 13.59 -25.88 -3.43
C ASN A 378 14.11 -26.00 -1.98
N LEU A 379 14.82 -25.00 -1.50
CA LEU A 379 15.42 -24.97 -0.17
C LEU A 379 14.66 -24.01 0.73
N THR A 380 14.72 -24.25 2.05
CA THR A 380 14.27 -23.24 3.01
C THR A 380 15.42 -22.34 3.41
N TYR A 381 15.15 -21.11 3.87
CA TYR A 381 16.20 -20.20 4.35
C TYR A 381 17.13 -20.85 5.37
N LYS A 382 16.60 -21.70 6.25
CA LYS A 382 17.38 -22.41 7.27
C LYS A 382 18.32 -23.44 6.65
N VAL A 383 17.81 -24.26 5.73
CA VAL A 383 18.62 -25.27 5.03
C VAL A 383 19.73 -24.59 4.22
N PHE A 384 19.40 -23.55 3.45
CA PHE A 384 20.40 -22.84 2.65
C PHE A 384 21.45 -22.14 3.52
N ASN A 385 21.06 -21.53 4.65
CA ASN A 385 22.00 -20.96 5.60
C ASN A 385 22.96 -22.01 6.19
N ASN A 386 22.47 -23.21 6.48
CA ASN A 386 23.31 -24.30 6.97
C ASN A 386 24.29 -24.82 5.90
N LEU A 387 23.87 -24.85 4.63
CA LEU A 387 24.76 -25.15 3.50
C LEU A 387 25.86 -24.09 3.33
N ILE A 388 25.52 -22.80 3.47
CA ILE A 388 26.49 -21.69 3.43
C ILE A 388 27.55 -21.83 4.53
N ARG A 389 27.15 -22.22 5.74
CA ARG A 389 28.05 -22.34 6.89
C ARG A 389 28.88 -23.64 6.90
N GLU A 390 28.73 -24.49 5.89
CA GLU A 390 29.28 -25.85 5.84
C GLU A 390 28.88 -26.74 7.04
N ASN A 391 27.87 -26.33 7.80
CA ASN A 391 27.37 -27.02 9.00
C ASN A 391 26.31 -28.10 8.67
N TYR A 392 26.20 -28.49 7.38
CA TYR A 392 25.20 -29.43 6.90
C TYR A 392 25.84 -30.53 6.06
N GLU A 393 26.31 -31.59 6.72
CA GLU A 393 26.77 -32.82 6.07
C GLU A 393 25.58 -33.68 5.64
N SER A 394 24.79 -33.18 4.69
CA SER A 394 23.76 -34.00 4.05
C SER A 394 24.23 -34.44 2.67
N LYS A 395 24.36 -35.76 2.50
CA LYS A 395 24.62 -36.37 1.18
C LYS A 395 23.61 -35.89 0.11
N LYS A 396 22.41 -35.47 0.53
CA LYS A 396 21.32 -35.01 -0.36
C LYS A 396 21.72 -33.81 -1.23
N TYR A 397 22.45 -32.84 -0.69
CA TYR A 397 22.75 -31.57 -1.39
C TYR A 397 24.21 -31.42 -1.78
N ASN A 398 25.00 -32.50 -1.74
CA ASN A 398 26.42 -32.47 -2.10
C ASN A 398 26.67 -31.96 -3.53
N HIS A 399 25.75 -32.22 -4.46
CA HIS A 399 25.82 -31.73 -5.84
C HIS A 399 25.73 -30.20 -5.94
N LEU A 400 25.14 -29.52 -4.94
CA LEU A 400 24.99 -28.07 -4.91
C LEU A 400 26.19 -27.33 -4.28
N LYS A 401 27.23 -28.04 -3.80
CA LYS A 401 28.37 -27.41 -3.09
C LYS A 401 29.00 -26.26 -3.88
N GLN A 402 29.23 -26.49 -5.17
CA GLN A 402 29.81 -25.46 -6.04
C GLN A 402 28.85 -24.28 -6.23
N THR A 403 27.58 -24.55 -6.51
CA THR A 403 26.53 -23.51 -6.65
C THR A 403 26.42 -22.65 -5.39
N VAL A 404 26.41 -23.26 -4.19
CA VAL A 404 26.34 -22.53 -2.91
C VAL A 404 27.59 -21.66 -2.73
N SER A 405 28.78 -22.21 -3.01
CA SER A 405 30.04 -21.46 -2.93
C SER A 405 30.06 -20.25 -3.88
N ASP A 406 29.61 -20.43 -5.12
CA ASP A 406 29.60 -19.37 -6.13
C ASP A 406 28.53 -18.30 -5.83
N LEU A 407 27.36 -18.69 -5.30
CA LEU A 407 26.34 -17.75 -4.81
C LEU A 407 26.89 -16.91 -3.65
N LEU A 408 27.59 -17.52 -2.69
CA LEU A 408 28.21 -16.80 -1.59
C LEU A 408 29.33 -15.87 -2.06
N GLY A 409 30.18 -16.33 -2.98
CA GLY A 409 31.26 -15.53 -3.56
C GLY A 409 30.75 -14.30 -4.30
N SER A 410 29.75 -14.47 -5.15
CA SER A 410 29.12 -13.36 -5.88
C SER A 410 28.35 -12.41 -4.95
N TYR A 411 27.68 -12.93 -3.92
CA TYR A 411 27.05 -12.11 -2.88
C TYR A 411 28.06 -11.24 -2.13
N ASN A 412 29.23 -11.78 -1.78
CA ASN A 412 30.28 -11.01 -1.13
C ASN A 412 30.77 -9.84 -2.00
N SER A 413 30.90 -10.04 -3.32
CA SER A 413 31.15 -8.94 -4.26
C SER A 413 30.02 -7.89 -4.23
N LEU A 414 28.76 -8.31 -4.25
CA LEU A 414 27.61 -7.39 -4.16
C LEU A 414 27.56 -6.60 -2.85
N LYS A 415 27.99 -7.17 -1.71
CA LYS A 415 28.09 -6.45 -0.43
C LYS A 415 28.98 -5.20 -0.54
N HIS A 416 30.05 -5.24 -1.34
CA HIS A 416 30.88 -4.05 -1.56
C HIS A 416 30.09 -2.93 -2.25
N MET A 417 29.32 -3.28 -3.28
CA MET A 417 28.46 -2.32 -3.98
C MET A 417 27.29 -1.81 -3.11
N LYS A 418 26.75 -2.66 -2.22
CA LYS A 418 25.74 -2.26 -1.22
C LYS A 418 26.27 -1.16 -0.31
N LYS A 419 27.53 -1.27 0.16
CA LYS A 419 28.19 -0.23 0.98
C LYS A 419 28.31 1.09 0.23
N THR A 420 28.64 1.07 -1.06
CA THR A 420 28.71 2.29 -1.88
C THR A 420 27.34 2.93 -2.10
N ARG A 421 26.28 2.12 -2.24
CA ARG A 421 24.90 2.60 -2.34
C ARG A 421 24.36 3.18 -1.03
N SER A 422 24.90 2.77 0.12
CA SER A 422 24.49 3.17 1.46
C SER A 422 22.96 3.22 1.64
N PRO A 423 22.22 2.13 1.41
CA PRO A 423 20.77 2.13 1.63
C PRO A 423 20.46 2.47 3.08
N LEU A 424 19.26 3.02 3.35
CA LEU A 424 18.85 3.34 4.72
C LEU A 424 18.80 2.04 5.55
N GLU A 425 19.58 1.99 6.62
CA GLU A 425 19.67 0.85 7.53
C GLU A 425 18.61 0.98 8.63
N ILE A 426 17.50 0.26 8.47
CA ILE A 426 16.46 0.20 9.49
C ILE A 426 16.53 -1.16 10.16
N TYR A 427 16.97 -1.16 11.43
CA TYR A 427 16.90 -2.35 12.28
C TYR A 427 15.48 -2.49 12.80
N SER A 428 14.71 -3.42 12.22
CA SER A 428 13.39 -3.79 12.72
C SER A 428 13.40 -5.23 13.22
N GLN A 429 12.84 -5.45 14.41
CA GLN A 429 12.62 -6.79 14.94
C GLN A 429 11.23 -7.24 14.51
N GLU A 430 11.14 -7.94 13.39
CA GLU A 430 9.85 -8.44 12.91
C GLU A 430 9.35 -9.59 13.82
N PRO A 431 8.10 -9.53 14.29
CA PRO A 431 7.51 -10.61 15.08
C PRO A 431 7.03 -11.74 14.17
N LYS A 432 7.29 -12.98 14.58
CA LYS A 432 6.70 -14.20 14.05
C LYS A 432 5.67 -14.76 15.03
N PHE A 433 4.44 -14.89 14.57
CA PHE A 433 3.32 -15.40 15.38
C PHE A 433 3.28 -16.93 15.29
N ILE A 434 3.37 -17.60 16.44
CA ILE A 434 3.19 -19.05 16.56
C ILE A 434 1.74 -19.33 16.91
N ILE A 435 1.06 -20.07 16.03
CA ILE A 435 -0.37 -20.31 16.11
C ILE A 435 -0.61 -21.78 16.42
N LYS A 436 -1.48 -22.04 17.40
CA LYS A 436 -1.91 -23.38 17.78
C LYS A 436 -3.42 -23.37 18.05
N ASP A 437 -4.13 -24.35 17.51
CA ASP A 437 -5.57 -24.52 17.72
C ASP A 437 -6.41 -23.25 17.44
N ASP A 438 -6.09 -22.55 16.34
CA ASP A 438 -6.72 -21.27 15.93
C ASP A 438 -6.49 -20.09 16.90
N LYS A 439 -5.54 -20.22 17.82
CA LYS A 439 -5.20 -19.18 18.80
C LYS A 439 -3.72 -18.80 18.70
N LEU A 440 -3.43 -17.56 19.08
CA LEU A 440 -2.06 -17.12 19.26
C LEU A 440 -1.46 -17.85 20.46
N ASN A 441 -0.43 -18.68 20.22
CA ASN A 441 0.26 -19.43 21.25
C ASN A 441 1.51 -18.68 21.75
N ASN A 442 2.28 -18.10 20.84
CA ASN A 442 3.49 -17.34 21.19
C ASN A 442 3.83 -16.29 20.11
N ILE A 443 4.65 -15.30 20.48
CA ILE A 443 5.27 -14.36 19.55
C ILE A 443 6.77 -14.48 19.73
N ILE A 444 7.48 -14.83 18.66
CA ILE A 444 8.95 -14.94 18.67
C ILE A 444 9.55 -13.91 17.71
N GLN A 445 10.82 -13.59 17.87
CA GLN A 445 11.53 -12.74 16.91
C GLN A 445 11.88 -13.54 15.65
N SER A 446 11.70 -12.95 14.48
CA SER A 446 12.16 -13.53 13.21
C SER A 446 13.69 -13.62 13.17
N GLU A 447 14.21 -14.75 12.68
CA GLU A 447 15.64 -14.97 12.52
C GLU A 447 16.19 -14.15 11.33
N ASN A 448 17.25 -13.38 11.52
CA ASN A 448 17.98 -12.73 10.44
C ASN A 448 19.21 -13.58 10.03
N LEU A 449 18.99 -14.51 9.10
CA LEU A 449 20.03 -15.40 8.56
C LEU A 449 20.79 -14.79 7.37
N GLU A 450 22.01 -15.25 7.11
CA GLU A 450 22.79 -14.79 5.94
C GLU A 450 22.11 -15.15 4.61
N SER A 451 21.38 -16.27 4.58
CA SER A 451 20.57 -16.66 3.42
C SER A 451 19.51 -15.62 3.05
N HIS A 452 18.85 -14.98 4.02
CA HIS A 452 17.88 -13.90 3.74
C HIS A 452 18.57 -12.73 3.06
N ASN A 453 19.69 -12.27 3.62
CA ASN A 453 20.43 -11.14 3.09
C ASN A 453 21.01 -11.40 1.68
N LEU A 454 21.40 -12.65 1.40
CA LEU A 454 21.87 -13.06 0.08
C LEU A 454 20.76 -12.99 -0.96
N VAL A 455 19.62 -13.64 -0.71
CA VAL A 455 18.48 -13.65 -1.62
C VAL A 455 17.95 -12.22 -1.82
N GLU A 456 17.84 -11.43 -0.75
CA GLU A 456 17.44 -10.02 -0.81
C GLU A 456 18.34 -9.21 -1.74
N GLU A 457 19.67 -9.34 -1.62
CA GLU A 457 20.61 -8.56 -2.45
C GLU A 457 20.53 -8.98 -3.92
N PHE A 458 20.31 -10.26 -4.20
CA PHE A 458 20.08 -10.76 -5.56
C PHE A 458 18.78 -10.14 -6.14
N MET A 459 17.69 -10.13 -5.38
CA MET A 459 16.43 -9.52 -5.83
C MET A 459 16.54 -8.00 -6.00
N ILE A 460 17.26 -7.29 -5.12
CA ILE A 460 17.55 -5.85 -5.27
C ILE A 460 18.35 -5.61 -6.55
N THR A 461 19.36 -6.45 -6.82
CA THR A 461 20.18 -6.38 -8.03
C THR A 461 19.32 -6.60 -9.28
N ALA A 462 18.44 -7.61 -9.27
CA ALA A 462 17.53 -7.89 -10.37
C ALA A 462 16.56 -6.73 -10.65
N ASN A 463 15.92 -6.22 -9.60
CA ASN A 463 14.98 -5.10 -9.69
C ASN A 463 15.68 -3.82 -10.18
N SER A 464 16.93 -3.59 -9.77
CA SER A 464 17.74 -2.46 -10.25
C SER A 464 18.06 -2.58 -11.74
N CYS A 465 18.39 -3.78 -12.23
CA CYS A 465 18.60 -4.04 -13.65
C CYS A 465 17.31 -3.85 -14.46
N ALA A 466 16.18 -4.34 -13.95
CA ALA A 466 14.87 -4.18 -14.60
C ALA A 466 14.47 -2.71 -14.70
N ALA A 467 14.63 -1.94 -13.61
CA ALA A 467 14.37 -0.51 -13.61
C ALA A 467 15.25 0.22 -14.65
N ASN A 468 16.56 -0.04 -14.67
CA ASN A 468 17.48 0.56 -15.63
C ASN A 468 17.13 0.20 -17.08
N TYR A 469 16.77 -1.06 -17.34
CA TYR A 469 16.34 -1.51 -18.66
C TYR A 469 15.10 -0.76 -19.15
N LEU A 470 14.08 -0.63 -18.29
CA LEU A 470 12.81 0.01 -18.61
C LEU A 470 12.98 1.52 -18.81
N ILE A 471 13.83 2.18 -18.01
CA ILE A 471 14.20 3.60 -18.16
C ILE A 471 14.88 3.83 -19.50
N ASN A 472 15.92 3.05 -19.82
CA ASN A 472 16.68 3.19 -21.06
C ASN A 472 15.82 2.88 -22.30
N SER A 473 14.87 1.96 -22.16
CA SER A 473 13.91 1.61 -23.21
C SER A 473 12.74 2.60 -23.32
N LYS A 474 12.66 3.61 -22.43
CA LYS A 474 11.58 4.61 -22.35
C LYS A 474 10.18 3.99 -22.25
N ILE A 475 10.08 2.81 -21.62
CA ILE A 475 8.81 2.11 -21.43
C ILE A 475 8.08 2.73 -20.23
N LYS A 476 6.83 3.16 -20.46
CA LYS A 476 5.97 3.66 -19.38
C LYS A 476 5.53 2.49 -18.51
N THR A 477 5.90 2.51 -17.24
CA THR A 477 5.65 1.43 -16.29
C THR A 477 5.59 1.95 -14.86
N LEU A 478 5.29 1.07 -13.91
CA LEU A 478 5.28 1.37 -12.49
C LEU A 478 6.68 1.23 -11.91
N PHE A 479 7.18 2.27 -11.24
CA PHE A 479 8.42 2.23 -10.48
C PHE A 479 8.12 2.22 -8.98
N ARG A 480 8.91 1.46 -8.22
CA ARG A 480 8.90 1.53 -6.75
C ARG A 480 9.75 2.71 -6.30
N VAL A 481 9.12 3.84 -6.05
CA VAL A 481 9.79 5.09 -5.66
C VAL A 481 9.64 5.33 -4.16
N HIS A 482 10.75 5.65 -3.50
CA HIS A 482 10.77 6.17 -2.13
C HIS A 482 11.24 7.63 -2.17
N GLU A 483 10.33 8.56 -1.90
CA GLU A 483 10.62 9.99 -1.96
C GLU A 483 11.51 10.45 -0.78
N LYS A 484 12.26 11.53 -1.01
CA LYS A 484 13.01 12.18 0.07
C LYS A 484 12.05 12.73 1.15
N PRO A 485 12.47 12.77 2.43
CA PRO A 485 11.67 13.39 3.47
C PRO A 485 11.33 14.85 3.13
N THR A 486 10.09 15.24 3.37
CA THR A 486 9.65 16.65 3.19
C THR A 486 10.36 17.57 4.17
N THR A 487 10.53 18.85 3.82
CA THR A 487 11.11 19.88 4.69
C THR A 487 10.43 19.96 6.07
N THR A 488 9.11 19.79 6.14
CA THR A 488 8.35 19.78 7.41
C THR A 488 8.72 18.58 8.29
N LYS A 489 8.80 17.37 7.72
CA LYS A 489 9.25 16.17 8.46
C LYS A 489 10.68 16.33 8.95
N MET A 490 11.57 16.90 8.13
CA MET A 490 12.96 17.18 8.53
C MET A 490 13.03 18.13 9.72
N LYS A 491 12.25 19.23 9.73
CA LYS A 491 12.20 20.15 10.88
C LYS A 491 11.72 19.47 12.16
N GLN A 492 10.73 18.60 12.07
CA GLN A 492 10.25 17.82 13.22
C GLN A 492 11.31 16.84 13.73
N PHE A 493 11.96 16.11 12.83
CA PHE A 493 13.03 15.18 13.16
C PHE A 493 14.20 15.90 13.85
N LYS A 494 14.65 17.03 13.32
CA LYS A 494 15.70 17.87 13.95
C LYS A 494 15.33 18.31 15.38
N LYS A 495 14.07 18.68 15.61
CA LYS A 495 13.60 19.04 16.96
C LYS A 495 13.72 17.87 17.93
N ILE A 496 13.45 16.64 17.46
CA ILE A 496 13.63 15.43 18.26
C ILE A 496 15.11 15.21 18.57
N LEU A 497 15.99 15.26 17.57
CA LEU A 497 17.44 15.08 17.76
C LEU A 497 18.03 16.10 18.73
N LYS A 498 17.64 17.37 18.61
CA LYS A 498 18.07 18.43 19.53
C LYS A 498 17.64 18.14 20.97
N ASN A 499 16.43 17.60 21.18
CA ASN A 499 15.97 17.23 22.52
C ASN A 499 16.72 16.01 23.09
N LEU A 500 17.31 15.18 22.23
CA LEU A 500 18.13 14.02 22.59
C LEU A 500 19.63 14.35 22.71
N ASN A 501 20.00 15.64 22.57
CA ASN A 501 21.39 16.10 22.51
C ASN A 501 22.24 15.42 21.41
N ILE A 502 21.59 15.01 20.32
CA ILE A 502 22.28 14.50 19.14
C ILE A 502 22.58 15.71 18.23
N GLU A 503 23.86 16.03 18.07
CA GLU A 503 24.30 17.15 17.23
C GLU A 503 24.00 16.89 15.75
N PHE A 504 23.53 17.93 15.07
CA PHE A 504 23.07 17.88 13.69
C PHE A 504 23.72 19.04 12.94
N HIS A 505 24.75 18.76 12.13
CA HIS A 505 25.61 19.81 11.55
C HIS A 505 25.21 20.27 10.14
N ASN A 506 24.43 19.50 9.38
CA ASN A 506 24.15 19.82 7.97
C ASN A 506 22.65 19.90 7.66
N GLU A 507 22.14 21.13 7.50
CA GLU A 507 20.70 21.41 7.44
C GLU A 507 19.95 20.93 6.22
N GLU A 508 20.65 20.66 5.12
CA GLU A 508 20.08 20.31 3.83
C GLU A 508 20.33 18.84 3.45
N GLU A 509 21.16 18.13 4.21
CA GLU A 509 21.51 16.75 3.88
C GLU A 509 20.34 15.80 4.17
N THR A 510 19.95 15.05 3.13
CA THR A 510 18.84 14.07 3.16
C THR A 510 19.29 12.75 2.53
N SER A 511 20.60 12.50 2.54
CA SER A 511 21.19 11.26 2.03
C SER A 511 20.88 10.11 2.99
N THR A 512 20.77 8.89 2.47
CA THR A 512 20.60 7.70 3.31
C THR A 512 21.83 7.44 4.17
N ASN A 513 23.03 7.68 3.63
CA ASN A 513 24.29 7.60 4.38
C ASN A 513 24.27 8.49 5.62
N PHE A 514 23.77 9.72 5.49
CA PHE A 514 23.60 10.63 6.62
C PHE A 514 22.66 10.06 7.68
N PHE A 515 21.50 9.52 7.27
CA PHE A 515 20.56 8.93 8.23
C PHE A 515 21.12 7.69 8.96
N ASN A 516 22.01 6.94 8.33
CA ASN A 516 22.62 5.75 8.94
C ASN A 516 23.67 6.08 10.02
N GLN A 517 24.10 7.34 10.13
CA GLN A 517 25.07 7.80 11.14
C GLN A 517 24.41 8.28 12.44
N ILE A 518 23.09 8.50 12.42
CA ILE A 518 22.27 8.91 13.56
C ILE A 518 21.80 7.66 14.28
#